data_AF-A0A7S3ZG73-F1
#
_entry.id   AF-A0A7S3ZG73-F1
#
_cell.length_a   1.000
_cell.length_b   1.000
_cell.length_c   1.000
_cell.angle_alpha   90.00
_cell.angle_beta   90.00
_cell.angle_gamma   90.00
#
_symmetry.space_group_name_H-M   'P 1'
#
loop_
_entity.id
_entity.type
_entity.pdbx_description
1 polymer ?
#
loop_
_entity_poly.entity_id
_entity_poly.type
_entity_poly.pdbx_seq_one_letter_code
_entity_poly.pdbx_strand_id
1 'polypeptide(L)'
;VVGRYQAMNGREVRRVFGWDCHGVPIEYEIDKTLNMSTHQAVKELGLCEYSRRCRGIVDKYADEWKHTIERLGRWVDFENGYKTMDLGFMESVWSAFKGLYN
;
A
#
# COMPACT_ATOMS: atom_id res chain seq x y z
N VAL A 1 7.50 1.42 -20.06
CA VAL A 1 7.81 1.95 -21.42
C VAL A 1 7.88 3.48 -21.43
N VAL A 2 6.77 4.19 -21.18
CA VAL A 2 6.71 5.67 -21.23
C VAL A 2 7.80 6.37 -20.41
N GLY A 3 8.03 5.95 -19.17
CA GLY A 3 9.05 6.57 -18.31
C GLY A 3 10.48 6.44 -18.83
N ARG A 4 10.81 5.41 -19.63
CA ARG A 4 12.12 5.27 -20.28
C ARG A 4 12.21 6.18 -21.51
N TYR A 5 11.16 6.17 -22.34
CA TYR A 5 11.07 7.04 -23.52
C TYR A 5 11.24 8.52 -23.17
N GLN A 6 10.54 9.01 -22.15
CA GLN A 6 10.65 10.41 -21.73
C GLN A 6 12.03 10.77 -21.19
N ALA A 7 12.69 9.86 -20.47
CA ALA A 7 14.06 10.07 -20.02
C ALA A 7 15.07 10.11 -21.18
N MET A 8 14.89 9.27 -22.20
CA MET A 8 15.69 9.32 -23.42
C MET A 8 15.48 10.62 -24.22
N ASN A 9 14.32 11.26 -24.06
CA ASN A 9 14.02 12.58 -24.63
C ASN A 9 14.50 13.75 -23.75
N GLY A 10 15.39 13.50 -22.79
CA GLY A 10 15.99 14.53 -21.94
C GLY A 10 15.07 15.08 -20.84
N ARG A 11 13.92 14.45 -20.56
CA ARG A 11 13.06 14.85 -19.43
C ARG A 11 13.50 14.19 -18.13
N GLU A 12 13.42 14.93 -17.04
CA GLU A 12 13.50 14.36 -15.71
C GLU A 12 12.21 13.58 -15.41
N VAL A 13 12.35 12.31 -15.02
CA VAL A 13 11.20 11.43 -14.73
C VAL A 13 11.38 10.82 -13.35
N ARG A 14 10.70 11.37 -12.35
CA ARG A 14 10.59 10.78 -11.02
C ARG A 14 9.68 9.54 -11.07
N ARG A 15 10.12 8.42 -10.50
CA ARG A 15 9.44 7.12 -10.61
C ARG A 15 9.28 6.46 -9.23
N VAL A 16 8.49 7.07 -8.35
CA VAL A 16 8.21 6.49 -7.02
C VAL A 16 7.16 5.38 -7.11
N PHE A 17 7.33 4.33 -6.31
CA PHE A 17 6.33 3.27 -6.17
C PHE A 17 5.33 3.61 -5.05
N GLY A 18 4.05 3.29 -5.26
CA GLY A 18 2.98 3.49 -4.29
C GLY A 18 2.36 2.19 -3.86
N TRP A 19 2.10 2.04 -2.56
CA TRP A 19 1.40 0.90 -1.98
C TRP A 19 0.03 1.33 -1.47
N ASP A 20 -1.01 0.66 -1.94
CA ASP A 20 -2.34 0.75 -1.35
C ASP A 20 -2.50 -0.33 -0.28
N CYS A 21 -2.54 0.11 0.99
CA CYS A 21 -2.37 -0.73 2.17
C CYS A 21 -3.65 -0.90 3.00
N HIS A 22 -4.75 -0.25 2.62
CA HIS A 22 -5.99 -0.21 3.40
C HIS A 22 -7.17 -0.81 2.63
N GLY A 23 -8.28 -1.01 3.34
CA GLY A 23 -9.58 -1.34 2.77
C GLY A 23 -9.84 -2.83 2.58
N VAL A 24 -11.01 -3.08 1.98
CA VAL A 24 -11.64 -4.40 1.87
C VAL A 24 -10.73 -5.47 1.24
N PRO A 25 -9.90 -5.19 0.21
CA PRO A 25 -9.04 -6.21 -0.36
C PRO A 25 -8.06 -6.83 0.66
N ILE A 26 -7.46 -6.02 1.53
CA ILE A 26 -6.52 -6.49 2.55
C ILE A 26 -7.26 -7.22 3.68
N GLU A 27 -8.38 -6.66 4.13
CA GLU A 27 -9.23 -7.26 5.16
C GLU A 27 -9.76 -8.64 4.74
N TYR A 28 -10.18 -8.77 3.48
CA TYR A 28 -10.71 -10.03 2.95
C TYR A 28 -9.66 -11.15 2.88
N GLU A 29 -8.41 -10.83 2.58
CA GLU A 29 -7.32 -11.82 2.59
C GLU A 29 -7.00 -12.30 4.03
N ILE A 30 -7.15 -11.43 5.02
CA ILE A 30 -7.05 -11.82 6.44
C ILE A 30 -8.23 -12.72 6.82
N ASP A 31 -9.45 -12.33 6.48
CA ASP A 31 -10.66 -13.10 6.76
C ASP A 31 -10.57 -14.53 6.18
N LYS A 32 -10.09 -14.66 4.94
CA LYS A 32 -9.79 -15.96 4.31
C LYS A 32 -8.75 -16.75 5.08
N THR A 33 -7.66 -16.10 5.50
CA THR A 33 -6.57 -16.77 6.23
C THR A 33 -7.03 -17.25 7.60
N LEU A 34 -7.93 -16.52 8.26
CA LEU A 34 -8.51 -16.87 9.56
C LEU A 34 -9.73 -17.78 9.46
N ASN A 35 -10.28 -17.93 8.25
CA ASN A 35 -11.57 -18.58 7.99
C ASN A 35 -12.70 -18.01 8.88
N MET A 36 -12.71 -16.69 9.05
CA MET A 36 -13.64 -15.93 9.87
C MET A 36 -14.04 -14.65 9.14
N SER A 37 -15.26 -14.15 9.39
CA SER A 37 -15.59 -12.78 8.96
C SER A 37 -14.86 -11.74 9.80
N THR A 38 -14.62 -10.56 9.25
CA THR A 38 -13.97 -9.44 9.95
C THR A 38 -14.59 -9.19 11.32
N HIS A 39 -15.92 -9.16 11.42
CA HIS A 39 -16.61 -8.94 12.70
C HIS A 39 -16.33 -10.02 13.74
N GLN A 40 -16.24 -11.29 13.33
CA GLN A 40 -15.90 -12.40 14.21
C GLN A 40 -14.43 -12.32 14.63
N ALA A 41 -13.53 -12.10 13.66
CA ALA A 41 -12.10 -11.98 13.92
C ALA A 41 -11.80 -10.81 14.87
N VAL A 42 -12.44 -9.65 14.69
CA VAL A 42 -12.28 -8.49 15.59
C VAL A 42 -12.87 -8.76 16.97
N LYS A 43 -13.97 -9.52 17.08
CA LYS A 43 -14.55 -9.89 18.38
C LYS A 43 -13.67 -10.85 19.18
N GLU A 44 -13.00 -11.78 18.50
CA GLU A 44 -12.17 -12.80 19.14
C GLU A 44 -10.73 -12.34 19.40
N LEU A 45 -10.10 -11.68 18.42
CA LEU A 45 -8.70 -11.25 18.46
C LEU A 45 -8.52 -9.82 18.99
N GLY A 46 -9.58 -9.00 18.90
CA GLY A 46 -9.51 -7.56 19.11
C GLY A 46 -9.04 -6.79 17.87
N LEU A 47 -9.44 -5.52 17.79
CA LEU A 47 -9.13 -4.64 16.66
C LEU A 47 -7.63 -4.46 16.44
N CYS A 48 -6.85 -4.25 17.51
CA CYS A 48 -5.41 -4.02 17.41
C CYS A 48 -4.68 -5.20 16.75
N GLU A 49 -5.02 -6.43 17.16
CA GLU A 49 -4.39 -7.62 16.59
C GLU A 49 -4.84 -7.86 15.15
N TYR A 50 -6.12 -7.63 14.84
CA TYR A 50 -6.62 -7.69 13.47
C TYR A 50 -5.88 -6.71 12.55
N SER A 51 -5.79 -5.42 12.94
CA SER A 51 -5.07 -4.40 12.17
C SER A 51 -3.57 -4.71 12.03
N ARG A 52 -2.94 -5.30 13.05
CA ARG A 52 -1.55 -5.73 12.99
C ARG A 52 -1.35 -6.83 11.93
N ARG A 53 -2.29 -7.77 11.84
CA ARG A 53 -2.25 -8.83 10.82
C ARG A 53 -2.47 -8.27 9.42
N CYS A 54 -3.42 -7.35 9.22
CA CYS A 54 -3.60 -6.64 7.95
C CYS A 54 -2.30 -5.95 7.49
N ARG A 55 -1.62 -5.25 8.41
CA ARG A 55 -0.32 -4.60 8.13
C ARG A 55 0.76 -5.62 7.73
N GLY A 56 0.83 -6.77 8.42
CA GLY A 56 1.81 -7.81 8.11
C GLY A 56 1.66 -8.42 6.71
N ILE A 57 0.44 -8.55 6.21
CA ILE A 57 0.19 -9.02 4.83
C ILE A 57 0.75 -8.03 3.80
N VAL A 58 0.56 -6.74 4.02
CA VAL A 58 1.05 -5.69 3.12
C VAL A 58 2.58 -5.75 2.98
N ASP A 59 3.29 -5.89 4.10
CA ASP A 59 4.75 -5.96 4.07
C ASP A 59 5.25 -7.24 3.37
N LYS A 60 4.59 -8.38 3.60
CA LYS A 60 4.91 -9.64 2.89
C LYS A 60 4.78 -9.47 1.37
N TYR A 61 3.66 -8.96 0.89
CA TYR A 61 3.46 -8.77 -0.55
C TYR A 61 4.39 -7.69 -1.11
N ALA A 62 4.72 -6.66 -0.35
CA ALA A 62 5.63 -5.61 -0.79
C ALA A 62 7.01 -6.17 -1.20
N ASP A 63 7.54 -7.09 -0.40
CA ASP A 63 8.82 -7.75 -0.68
C ASP A 63 8.76 -8.67 -1.92
N GLU A 64 7.72 -9.48 -2.05
CA GLU A 64 7.52 -10.37 -3.21
C GLU A 64 7.41 -9.57 -4.53
N TRP A 65 6.70 -8.45 -4.49
CA TRP A 65 6.54 -7.57 -5.63
C TRP A 65 7.83 -6.82 -5.98
N LYS A 66 8.62 -6.39 -5.00
CA LYS A 66 9.92 -5.76 -5.25
C LYS A 66 10.81 -6.66 -6.12
N HIS A 67 10.95 -7.93 -5.73
CA HIS A 67 11.73 -8.91 -6.49
C HIS A 67 11.21 -9.07 -7.93
N THR A 68 9.89 -9.20 -8.09
CA THR A 68 9.26 -9.39 -9.39
C THR A 68 9.44 -8.18 -10.31
N ILE A 69 9.27 -6.97 -9.78
CA ILE A 69 9.37 -5.72 -10.54
C ILE A 69 10.80 -5.42 -10.96
N GLU A 70 11.77 -5.69 -10.09
CA GLU A 70 13.20 -5.63 -10.42
C GLU A 70 13.53 -6.60 -11.55
N ARG A 71 13.06 -7.86 -11.47
CA ARG A 71 13.29 -8.87 -12.51
C ARG A 71 12.66 -8.49 -13.85
N LEU A 72 11.48 -7.87 -13.84
CA LEU A 72 10.80 -7.33 -15.02
C LEU A 72 11.55 -6.15 -15.67
N GLY A 73 12.48 -5.53 -14.93
CA GLY A 73 13.25 -4.37 -15.41
C GLY A 73 12.45 -3.06 -15.41
N ARG A 74 11.41 -2.96 -14.57
CA ARG A 74 10.71 -1.69 -14.35
C ARG A 74 11.51 -0.86 -13.35
N TRP A 75 12.11 0.22 -13.86
CA TRP A 75 12.88 1.17 -13.04
C TRP A 75 11.95 2.04 -12.20
N VAL A 76 11.88 1.76 -10.92
CA VAL A 76 11.13 2.51 -9.91
C VAL A 76 11.94 2.60 -8.62
N ASP A 77 11.67 3.65 -7.86
CA ASP A 77 12.19 3.87 -6.52
C ASP A 77 11.23 3.27 -5.50
N PHE A 78 11.70 2.22 -4.82
CA PHE A 78 10.99 1.56 -3.73
C PHE A 78 11.31 2.16 -2.36
N GLU A 79 12.46 2.82 -2.22
CA GLU A 79 12.94 3.34 -0.93
C GLU A 79 12.22 4.64 -0.58
N ASN A 80 12.02 5.52 -1.56
CA ASN A 80 11.26 6.75 -1.42
C ASN A 80 9.82 6.62 -1.95
N GLY A 81 9.29 5.39 -1.92
CA GLY A 81 7.89 5.11 -2.21
C GLY A 81 6.96 5.68 -1.14
N TYR A 82 5.65 5.60 -1.38
CA TYR A 82 4.64 5.95 -0.38
C TYR A 82 3.77 4.74 -0.03
N LYS A 83 3.37 4.61 1.23
CA LYS A 83 2.35 3.66 1.65
C LYS A 83 1.13 4.42 2.19
N THR A 84 -0.08 4.02 1.84
CA THR A 84 -1.29 4.71 2.34
C THR A 84 -1.48 4.57 3.86
N MET A 85 -0.78 3.62 4.48
CA MET A 85 -0.72 3.41 5.93
C MET A 85 0.32 4.24 6.67
N ASP A 86 1.11 5.06 5.97
CA ASP A 86 2.06 5.98 6.58
C ASP A 86 1.34 7.21 7.15
N LEU A 87 1.78 7.67 8.33
CA LEU A 87 1.13 8.77 9.05
C LEU A 87 0.97 10.04 8.19
N GLY A 88 2.01 10.43 7.47
CA GLY A 88 1.97 11.62 6.61
C GLY A 88 0.97 11.50 5.45
N PHE A 89 0.77 10.30 4.91
CA PHE A 89 -0.25 10.07 3.88
C PHE A 89 -1.66 10.21 4.49
N MET A 90 -1.91 9.57 5.64
CA MET A 90 -3.21 9.65 6.31
C MET A 90 -3.57 11.09 6.72
N GLU A 91 -2.61 11.86 7.23
CA GLU A 91 -2.81 13.28 7.56
C GLU A 91 -3.17 14.10 6.31
N SER A 92 -2.53 13.83 5.18
CA SER A 92 -2.87 14.50 3.91
C SER A 92 -4.31 14.23 3.47
N VAL A 93 -4.81 13.01 3.70
CA VAL A 93 -6.20 12.63 3.42
C VAL A 93 -7.17 13.37 4.35
N TRP A 94 -6.86 13.48 5.65
CA TRP A 94 -7.67 14.25 6.58
C TRP A 94 -7.70 15.74 6.23
N SER A 95 -6.57 16.31 5.82
CA SER A 95 -6.50 17.70 5.34
C SER A 95 -7.36 17.91 4.10
N ALA A 96 -7.29 16.99 3.13
CA ALA A 96 -8.12 17.05 1.93
C ALA A 96 -9.62 16.96 2.26
N PHE A 97 -10.00 16.03 3.14
CA PHE A 97 -11.39 15.87 3.58
C PHE A 97 -11.90 17.12 4.32
N LYS A 98 -11.08 17.70 5.21
CA LYS A 98 -11.39 18.98 5.87
C LYS A 98 -11.62 20.10 4.86
N GLY A 99 -10.81 20.16 3.80
CA GLY A 99 -10.97 21.15 2.73
C GLY A 99 -12.24 20.99 1.89
N LEU A 100 -12.79 19.77 1.80
CA LEU A 100 -14.06 19.49 1.11
C LEU A 100 -15.29 19.70 1.99
N TYR A 101 -15.13 19.54 3.30
CA TYR A 101 -16.20 19.71 4.27
C TYR A 101 -16.51 21.19 4.56
N ASN A 102 -15.48 22.06 4.51
CA ASN A 102 -15.61 23.52 4.66
C ASN A 102 -16.05 24.19 3.36
#